data_AF-A0A928J6I0-F1
#
_entry.id   AF-A0A928J6I0-F1
#
_cell.length_a   1.000
_cell.length_b   1.000
_cell.length_c   1.000
_cell.angle_alpha   90.00
_cell.angle_beta   90.00
_cell.angle_gamma   90.00
#
_symmetry.space_group_name_H-M   'P 1'
#
loop_
_entity.id
_entity.type
_entity.pdbx_description
1 polymer ?
#
loop_
_entity_poly.entity_id
_entity_poly.type
_entity_poly.pdbx_seq_one_letter_code
_entity_poly.pdbx_strand_id
1 'polypeptide(L)'
;MAKKYTWKITEPNENAEPIEHTVTLTCSFISGKALINIDGDEYDISVKPFSLRGTSQVFRLGEEAAVIEFPKKGEPRVLVEGELIPSA
;
A
#
# COMPACT_ATOMS: atom_id res chain seq x y z
N MET A 1 15.16 -4.81 10.92
CA MET A 1 14.56 -5.85 10.05
C MET A 1 13.40 -5.20 9.31
N ALA A 2 13.43 -5.20 7.99
CA ALA A 2 12.29 -4.72 7.19
C ALA A 2 11.22 -5.81 7.14
N LYS A 3 9.94 -5.41 7.15
CA LYS A 3 8.81 -6.31 6.94
C LYS A 3 8.26 -6.10 5.53
N LYS A 4 7.80 -7.19 4.92
CA LYS A 4 7.18 -7.19 3.59
C LYS A 4 5.71 -7.58 3.73
N TYR A 5 4.84 -6.85 3.03
CA TYR A 5 3.41 -7.08 2.93
C TYR A 5 3.01 -7.07 1.46
N THR A 6 2.05 -7.89 1.09
CA THR A 6 1.57 -8.00 -0.30
C THR A 6 0.05 -7.97 -0.32
N TRP A 7 -0.52 -7.25 -1.27
CA TRP A 7 -1.95 -7.23 -1.57
C TRP A 7 -2.16 -7.50 -3.05
N LYS A 8 -3.23 -8.24 -3.34
CA LYS A 8 -3.79 -8.36 -4.69
C LYS A 8 -5.09 -7.59 -4.70
N ILE A 9 -5.21 -6.66 -5.63
CA ILE A 9 -6.35 -5.75 -5.75
C ILE A 9 -6.91 -5.93 -7.15
N THR A 10 -8.23 -6.08 -7.25
CA THR A 10 -8.91 -6.23 -8.53
C THR A 10 -9.72 -4.98 -8.79
N GLU A 11 -9.29 -4.19 -9.77
CA GLU A 11 -10.00 -3.01 -10.26
C GLU A 11 -11.11 -3.47 -11.23
N PRO A 12 -12.39 -3.14 -10.96
CA PRO A 12 -13.47 -3.46 -11.87
C PRO A 12 -13.40 -2.59 -13.13
N ASN A 13 -13.37 -3.21 -14.30
CA ASN A 13 -13.43 -2.51 -15.58
C ASN A 13 -14.81 -2.71 -16.23
N GLU A 14 -15.62 -1.65 -16.31
CA GLU A 14 -17.00 -1.74 -16.83
C GLU A 14 -17.09 -2.17 -18.30
N ASN A 15 -16.00 -2.04 -19.07
CA ASN A 15 -15.99 -2.31 -20.51
C ASN A 15 -15.01 -3.41 -20.94
N ALA A 16 -14.32 -4.06 -20.00
CA ALA A 16 -13.33 -5.09 -20.29
C ALA A 16 -13.20 -6.11 -19.13
N GLU A 17 -12.17 -6.95 -19.20
CA GLU A 17 -11.82 -7.83 -18.07
C GLU A 17 -11.32 -7.00 -16.88
N PRO A 18 -11.60 -7.43 -15.63
CA PRO A 18 -11.07 -6.80 -14.44
C PRO A 18 -9.55 -6.75 -14.48
N ILE A 19 -8.98 -5.64 -13.99
CA ILE A 19 -7.54 -5.44 -13.97
C ILE A 19 -7.00 -5.88 -12.60
N GLU A 20 -6.02 -6.78 -12.59
CA GLU A 20 -5.36 -7.20 -11.36
C GLU A 20 -4.11 -6.36 -11.10
N HIS A 21 -4.05 -5.76 -9.91
CA HIS A 21 -2.92 -5.01 -9.40
C HIS A 21 -2.24 -5.77 -8.26
N THR A 22 -0.91 -5.79 -8.27
CA THR A 22 -0.09 -6.34 -7.17
C THR A 22 0.62 -5.21 -6.44
N VAL A 23 0.25 -5.00 -5.18
CA VAL A 23 0.87 -4.01 -4.29
C VAL A 23 1.77 -4.71 -3.29
N THR A 24 3.05 -4.35 -3.30
CA THR A 24 4.03 -4.83 -2.33
C THR A 24 4.54 -3.67 -1.49
N LEU A 25 4.41 -3.76 -0.17
CA LEU A 25 5.04 -2.81 0.76
C LEU A 25 6.23 -3.48 1.44
N THR A 26 7.39 -2.85 1.36
CA THR A 26 8.55 -3.19 2.20
C THR A 26 8.81 -2.03 3.16
N CYS A 27 8.60 -2.22 4.46
CA CYS A 27 8.73 -1.14 5.44
C CYS A 27 9.69 -1.48 6.60
N SER A 28 10.41 -0.46 7.05
CA SER A 28 11.27 -0.49 8.22
C SER A 28 10.83 0.61 9.18
N PHE A 29 10.01 0.24 10.15
CA PHE A 29 9.48 1.16 11.16
C PHE A 29 10.57 1.87 11.97
N ILE A 30 11.70 1.19 12.21
CA ILE A 30 12.83 1.72 12.98
C ILE A 30 13.49 2.87 12.21
N SER A 31 13.65 2.72 10.89
CA SER A 31 14.27 3.76 10.06
C SER A 31 13.28 4.79 9.52
N GLY A 32 11.97 4.57 9.68
CA GLY A 32 10.94 5.44 9.10
C GLY A 32 10.90 5.39 7.58
N LYS A 33 11.28 4.25 6.99
CA LYS A 33 11.30 4.07 5.52
C LYS A 33 10.26 3.04 5.10
N ALA A 34 9.57 3.31 4.01
CA ALA A 34 8.68 2.39 3.33
C ALA A 34 8.91 2.49 1.82
N LEU A 35 9.00 1.34 1.16
CA LEU A 35 9.04 1.23 -0.29
C LEU A 35 7.75 0.54 -0.72
N ILE A 36 6.99 1.19 -1.59
CA ILE A 36 5.81 0.61 -2.21
C ILE A 36 6.17 0.25 -3.65
N ASN A 37 5.87 -0.97 -4.05
CA ASN A 37 5.93 -1.40 -5.45
C ASN A 37 4.50 -1.73 -5.92
N ILE A 38 4.07 -1.13 -7.02
CA ILE A 38 2.75 -1.32 -7.63
C ILE A 38 3.00 -1.77 -9.07
N ASP A 39 2.68 -3.01 -9.40
CA ASP A 39 2.85 -3.58 -10.75
C ASP A 39 4.24 -3.41 -11.38
N GLY A 40 5.27 -3.29 -10.53
CA GLY A 40 6.65 -3.05 -10.95
C GLY A 40 7.15 -1.62 -10.75
N ASP A 41 6.26 -0.64 -10.60
CA ASP A 41 6.62 0.76 -10.32
C ASP A 41 6.93 0.97 -8.83
N GLU A 42 8.07 1.58 -8.54
CA GLU A 42 8.57 1.77 -7.18
C GLU A 42 8.39 3.22 -6.67
N TYR A 43 7.88 3.33 -5.44
CA TYR A 43 7.63 4.60 -4.75
C TYR A 43 8.27 4.56 -3.36
N ASP A 44 9.23 5.45 -3.10
CA ASP A 44 9.85 5.61 -1.77
C ASP A 44 9.03 6.58 -0.91
N ILE A 45 8.66 6.11 0.27
CA ILE A 45 8.10 6.92 1.34
C ILE A 45 9.14 6.98 2.45
N SER A 46 9.83 8.12 2.50
CA SER A 46 10.68 8.47 3.62
C SER A 46 9.96 9.45 4.54
N VAL A 47 9.73 9.00 5.76
CA VAL A 47 9.29 9.85 6.87
C VAL A 47 10.39 9.91 7.94
N LYS A 48 10.17 10.71 8.98
CA LYS A 48 11.07 10.72 10.13
C LYS A 48 11.12 9.31 10.76
N PRO A 49 12.29 8.89 11.29
CA PRO A 49 12.40 7.65 12.05
C PRO A 49 11.30 7.52 13.11
N PHE A 50 10.78 6.31 13.30
CA PHE A 50 9.66 6.00 14.20
C PHE A 50 8.32 6.71 13.91
N SER A 51 8.23 7.52 12.86
CA SER A 51 7.04 8.32 12.52
C SER A 51 6.17 7.70 11.43
N LEU A 52 6.58 6.55 10.88
CA LEU A 52 5.78 5.81 9.89
C LEU A 52 4.46 5.31 10.47
N ARG A 53 4.29 5.25 11.80
CA ARG A 53 3.04 4.87 12.42
C ARG A 53 2.13 6.07 12.61
N GLY A 54 0.85 5.90 12.33
CA GLY A 54 -0.17 6.95 12.31
C GLY A 54 -0.20 7.78 11.03
N THR A 55 0.52 7.36 9.98
CA THR A 55 0.52 8.03 8.68
C THR A 55 -0.27 7.22 7.65
N SER A 56 -0.70 7.88 6.59
CA SER A 56 -1.27 7.26 5.41
C SER A 56 -0.59 7.80 4.16
N GLN A 57 -0.56 7.01 3.10
CA GLN A 57 -0.10 7.44 1.79
C GLN A 57 -1.13 7.05 0.74
N VAL A 58 -1.53 8.04 -0.06
CA VAL A 58 -2.41 7.82 -1.22
C VAL A 58 -1.53 7.44 -2.41
N PHE A 59 -1.98 6.47 -3.20
CA PHE A 59 -1.40 6.06 -4.46
C PHE A 59 -2.51 5.72 -5.46
N ARG A 60 -2.15 5.52 -6.73
CA ARG A 60 -3.09 5.11 -7.78
C ARG A 60 -2.85 3.68 -8.19
N LEU A 61 -3.94 2.99 -8.48
CA LEU A 61 -4.00 1.68 -9.14
C LEU A 61 -4.76 1.97 -10.43
N GLY A 62 -4.10 2.01 -11.58
CA GLY A 62 -4.78 2.42 -12.82
C GLY A 62 -5.52 3.76 -12.68
N GLU A 63 -6.85 3.71 -12.76
CA GLU A 63 -7.75 4.86 -12.57
C GLU A 63 -8.28 4.99 -11.13
N GLU A 64 -8.20 3.92 -10.32
CA GLU A 64 -8.63 3.90 -8.93
C GLU A 64 -7.61 4.54 -7.97
N ALA A 65 -8.14 5.19 -6.92
CA ALA A 65 -7.35 5.71 -5.82
C ALA A 65 -7.33 4.71 -4.66
N ALA A 66 -6.14 4.45 -4.14
CA ALA A 66 -5.94 3.59 -2.99
C ALA A 66 -5.10 4.29 -1.91
N VAL A 67 -5.26 3.83 -0.67
CA VAL A 67 -4.58 4.38 0.50
C VAL A 67 -3.91 3.26 1.25
N ILE A 68 -2.61 3.39 1.50
CA ILE A 68 -1.93 2.56 2.48
C ILE A 68 -1.93 3.29 3.81
N GLU A 69 -2.51 2.67 4.82
CA GLU A 69 -2.50 3.18 6.18
C GLU A 69 -1.49 2.41 7.01
N PHE A 70 -0.70 3.16 7.76
CA PHE A 70 0.19 2.63 8.77
C PHE A 70 -0.42 2.95 10.14
N PRO A 71 -1.23 2.07 10.73
CA PRO A 71 -1.91 2.39 11.98
C PRO A 71 -0.91 2.56 13.14
N LYS A 72 -1.32 3.30 14.18
CA LYS A 72 -0.50 3.48 15.40
C LYS A 72 -0.15 2.13 16.06
N LYS A 73 -1.03 1.13 15.92
CA LYS A 73 -0.86 -0.24 16.39
C LYS A 73 -1.37 -1.20 15.32
N GLY A 74 -0.66 -2.31 15.13
CA GLY A 74 -0.99 -3.33 14.14
C GLY A 74 -0.10 -3.27 12.91
N GLU A 75 -0.55 -3.92 11.85
CA GLU A 75 0.13 -4.01 10.57
C GLU A 75 -0.42 -2.98 9.59
N PRO A 76 0.35 -2.59 8.56
CA PRO A 76 -0.14 -1.73 7.50
C PRO A 76 -1.34 -2.37 6.79
N ARG A 77 -2.21 -1.54 6.24
CA ARG A 77 -3.41 -1.98 5.51
C ARG A 77 -3.65 -1.13 4.29
N VAL A 78 -4.22 -1.72 3.25
CA VAL A 78 -4.63 -1.01 2.04
C VAL A 78 -6.14 -0.82 2.05
N LEU A 79 -6.58 0.38 1.71
CA LEU A 79 -7.97 0.70 1.46
C LEU A 79 -8.14 1.16 0.01
N VAL A 80 -9.16 0.64 -0.68
CA VAL A 80 -9.56 1.05 -2.03
C VAL A 80 -10.98 1.54 -1.92
N GLU A 81 -11.24 2.79 -2.31
CA GLU A 81 -12.54 3.46 -2.11
C GLU A 81 -13.09 3.41 -0.66
N GLY A 82 -12.21 3.23 0.33
CA GLY A 82 -12.57 3.10 1.74
C GLY A 82 -12.84 1.66 2.20
N GLU A 83 -12.80 0.68 1.31
CA GLU A 83 -12.91 -0.74 1.64
C GLU A 83 -11.54 -1.35 1.93
N LEU A 84 -11.46 -2.18 2.98
CA LEU A 84 -10.22 -2.82 3.42
C LEU A 84 -9.87 -4.00 2.51
N ILE A 85 -8.68 -3.98 1.91
CA ILE A 85 -8.17 -5.12 1.15
C ILE A 85 -7.35 -6.03 2.09
N PRO A 86 -7.68 -7.33 2.19
CA PRO A 86 -6.91 -8.27 2.98
C PRO A 86 -5.52 -8.48 2.39
N SER A 87 -4.50 -8.51 3.25
CA SER A 87 -3.15 -8.90 2.83
C SER A 87 -3.09 -10.37 2.47
N ALA A 88 -2.34 -10.69 1.42
CA ALA A 88 -2.06 -12.05 0.97
C ALA A 88 -0.93 -12.72 1.77
#